data_AF-A0AAU3UPV6-F1
#
_entry.id   AF-A0AAU3UPV6-F1
#
_cell.length_a   1.000
_cell.length_b   1.000
_cell.length_c   1.000
_cell.angle_alpha   90.00
_cell.angle_beta   90.00
_cell.angle_gamma   90.00
#
_symmetry.space_group_name_H-M   'P 1'
#
loop_
_entity.id
_entity.type
_entity.pdbx_description
1 polymer ?
#
loop_
_entity_poly.entity_id
_entity_poly.type
_entity_poly.pdbx_seq_one_letter_code
_entity_poly.pdbx_strand_id
1 'polypeptide(L)'
;MMKRSRLAMFIAATAAIAVVSTGTATATPQSEPAAVTALDTAELAELTRLSDPATLVDLHDGARRMDRIAEVLTRNGDRRGIFAVFYRSILHDANPLLDAGNFDDPQWARAVSLEFFREYLVNLHGHLTGGAVTPGWQRYYDMAADPSRSPGRVAASALDAHLMVDFPAALAATGTRVENTRDFFAIGDSLINTTGHITDELHAIYGAKLAGFFGLYFVGPVADIALGEGNTSYLMFQSVRGTSLTSGLALQVPATAGAAEVAMYGLYNTAETVFDGLEFANLI
;
A
#
# COMPACT_ATOMS: atom_id res chain seq x y z
N MET A 1 -26.10 -29.52 -34.71
CA MET A 1 -26.73 -28.89 -33.53
C MET A 1 -26.00 -29.39 -32.28
N MET A 2 -25.79 -28.53 -31.28
CA MET A 2 -25.05 -28.73 -30.01
C MET A 2 -23.51 -28.63 -30.06
N LYS A 3 -23.00 -27.39 -30.01
CA LYS A 3 -21.66 -27.08 -29.48
C LYS A 3 -21.79 -26.98 -27.95
N ARG A 4 -21.09 -27.86 -27.22
CA ARG A 4 -20.98 -27.82 -25.76
C ARG A 4 -20.08 -26.66 -25.35
N SER A 5 -20.64 -25.69 -24.63
CA SER A 5 -19.92 -24.60 -23.96
C SER A 5 -19.06 -25.17 -22.83
N ARG A 6 -17.77 -24.86 -22.81
CA ARG A 6 -16.88 -25.11 -21.67
C ARG A 6 -16.70 -23.79 -20.92
N LEU A 7 -17.46 -23.63 -19.84
CA LEU A 7 -17.24 -22.62 -18.82
C LEU A 7 -15.98 -23.04 -18.04
N ALA A 8 -14.87 -22.33 -18.22
CA ALA A 8 -13.67 -22.53 -17.43
C ALA A 8 -13.77 -21.66 -16.16
N MET A 9 -14.03 -22.33 -15.03
CA MET A 9 -14.03 -21.79 -13.69
C MET A 9 -12.55 -21.70 -13.25
N PHE A 10 -12.01 -20.48 -13.12
CA PHE A 10 -10.69 -20.28 -12.52
C PHE A 10 -10.83 -20.22 -11.01
N ILE A 11 -10.44 -21.30 -10.33
CA ILE A 11 -10.19 -21.33 -8.90
C ILE A 11 -8.72 -20.91 -8.73
N ALA A 12 -8.48 -19.74 -8.15
CA ALA A 12 -7.15 -19.30 -7.76
C ALA A 12 -6.66 -20.17 -6.59
N ALA A 13 -5.55 -20.87 -6.78
CA ALA A 13 -4.94 -21.72 -5.77
C ALA A 13 -4.06 -20.88 -4.84
N THR A 14 -4.38 -20.88 -3.55
CA THR A 14 -3.55 -20.29 -2.49
C THR A 14 -2.33 -21.18 -2.23
N ALA A 15 -1.13 -20.70 -2.55
CA ALA A 15 0.12 -21.38 -2.20
C ALA A 15 0.66 -20.82 -0.88
N ALA A 16 0.54 -21.60 0.19
CA ALA A 16 1.25 -21.34 1.45
C ALA A 16 2.67 -21.91 1.34
N ILE A 17 3.69 -21.05 1.38
CA ILE A 17 5.09 -21.47 1.43
C ILE A 17 5.59 -21.27 2.86
N ALA A 18 5.89 -22.39 3.54
CA ALA A 18 6.64 -22.39 4.79
C ALA A 18 8.14 -22.51 4.47
N VAL A 19 8.93 -21.49 4.82
CA VAL A 19 10.40 -21.57 4.79
C VAL A 19 10.92 -21.56 6.22
N VAL A 20 11.54 -22.65 6.63
CA VAL A 20 12.39 -22.73 7.82
C VAL A 20 13.82 -22.56 7.36
N SER A 21 14.52 -21.53 7.85
CA SER A 21 15.98 -21.47 7.75
C SER A 21 16.57 -21.05 9.10
N THR A 22 17.45 -21.89 9.65
CA THR A 22 18.25 -21.61 10.84
C THR A 22 19.61 -21.12 10.39
N GLY A 23 19.78 -19.81 10.29
CA GLY A 23 21.06 -19.16 10.06
C GLY A 23 21.31 -18.10 11.14
N THR A 24 22.33 -18.31 11.97
CA THR A 24 22.79 -17.32 12.94
C THR A 24 23.58 -16.24 12.20
N ALA A 25 22.92 -15.14 11.84
CA ALA A 25 23.56 -13.94 11.32
C ALA A 25 24.00 -13.04 12.48
N THR A 26 25.28 -12.70 12.54
CA THR A 26 25.83 -11.68 13.44
C THR A 26 25.36 -10.30 12.99
N ALA A 27 24.62 -9.60 13.87
CA ALA A 27 24.05 -8.28 13.60
C ALA A 27 25.14 -7.19 13.57
N THR A 28 25.20 -6.45 12.47
CA THR A 28 25.94 -5.18 12.36
C THR A 28 25.24 -4.11 13.20
N PRO A 29 25.95 -3.22 13.91
CA PRO A 29 25.32 -2.16 14.72
C PRO A 29 24.43 -1.28 13.84
N GLN A 30 23.15 -1.19 14.18
CA GLN A 30 22.20 -0.28 13.53
C GLN A 30 22.48 1.15 13.99
N SER A 31 22.44 2.10 13.06
CA SER A 31 22.41 3.52 13.38
C SER A 31 21.24 3.79 14.34
N GLU A 32 21.52 4.46 15.46
CA GLU A 32 20.46 4.82 16.41
C GLU A 32 19.38 5.65 15.70
N PRO A 33 18.08 5.31 15.87
CA PRO A 33 17.01 6.10 15.29
C PRO A 33 17.07 7.54 15.84
N ALA A 34 16.80 8.51 14.96
CA ALA A 34 16.68 9.91 15.37
C ALA A 34 15.65 10.04 16.50
N ALA A 35 15.93 10.91 17.46
CA ALA A 35 15.05 11.12 18.61
C ALA A 35 13.67 11.62 18.14
N VAL A 36 12.61 10.90 18.53
CA VAL A 36 11.22 11.31 18.26
C VAL A 36 10.90 12.55 19.08
N THR A 37 10.49 13.62 18.41
CA THR A 37 10.02 14.87 19.03
C THR A 37 8.51 14.90 19.01
N ALA A 38 7.89 15.25 20.14
CA ALA A 38 6.43 15.39 20.19
C ALA A 38 5.99 16.58 19.32
N LEU A 39 4.97 16.37 18.49
CA LEU A 39 4.37 17.43 17.69
C LEU A 39 3.83 18.53 18.58
N ASP A 40 4.09 19.78 18.22
CA ASP A 40 3.47 20.91 18.91
C ASP A 40 2.01 21.12 18.47
N THR A 41 1.30 22.00 19.19
CA THR A 41 -0.11 22.31 18.90
C THR A 41 -0.34 22.86 17.50
N ALA A 42 0.61 23.62 16.95
CA ALA A 42 0.49 24.21 15.61
C ALA A 42 0.70 23.15 14.53
N GLU A 43 1.69 22.27 14.70
CA GLU A 43 1.94 21.13 13.81
C GLU A 43 0.76 20.16 13.82
N LEU A 44 0.19 19.85 14.99
CA LEU A 44 -1.00 19.01 15.09
C LEU A 44 -2.22 19.65 14.39
N ALA A 45 -2.43 20.96 14.58
CA ALA A 45 -3.51 21.68 13.91
C ALA A 45 -3.30 21.72 12.38
N GLU A 46 -2.06 21.88 11.93
CA GLU A 46 -1.71 21.83 10.52
C GLU A 46 -1.98 20.44 9.91
N LEU A 47 -1.51 19.37 10.55
CA LEU A 47 -1.77 17.99 10.10
C LEU A 47 -3.27 17.67 10.08
N THR A 48 -4.01 18.11 11.09
CA THR A 48 -5.47 17.93 11.16
C THR A 48 -6.16 18.61 9.97
N ARG A 49 -5.76 19.84 9.64
CA ARG A 49 -6.30 20.57 8.48
C ARG A 49 -5.91 19.92 7.14
N LEU A 50 -4.65 19.51 6.99
CA LEU A 50 -4.15 18.91 5.75
C LEU A 50 -4.77 17.53 5.49
N SER A 51 -5.01 16.76 6.55
CA SER A 51 -5.60 15.43 6.46
C SER A 51 -7.12 15.43 6.26
N ASP A 52 -7.81 16.56 6.47
CA ASP A 52 -9.27 16.61 6.32
C ASP A 52 -9.71 16.24 4.89
N PRO A 53 -10.34 15.05 4.71
CA PRO A 53 -10.72 14.56 3.39
C PRO A 53 -11.88 15.35 2.78
N ALA A 54 -12.68 16.08 3.58
CA ALA A 54 -13.81 16.87 3.09
C ALA A 54 -13.36 18.11 2.30
N THR A 55 -12.11 18.53 2.49
CA THR A 55 -11.53 19.67 1.79
C THR A 55 -10.65 19.27 0.60
N LEU A 56 -10.43 17.97 0.37
CA LEU A 56 -9.61 17.46 -0.72
C LEU A 56 -10.28 17.77 -2.07
N VAL A 57 -9.55 18.46 -2.96
CA VAL A 57 -10.08 18.89 -4.26
C VAL A 57 -9.73 17.89 -5.36
N ASP A 58 -8.45 17.59 -5.51
CA ASP A 58 -7.89 16.71 -6.54
C ASP A 58 -6.54 16.13 -6.07
N LEU A 59 -5.89 15.34 -6.93
CA LEU A 59 -4.60 14.71 -6.63
C LEU A 59 -3.42 15.68 -6.64
N HIS A 60 -3.54 16.83 -7.30
CA HIS A 60 -2.53 17.89 -7.21
C HIS A 60 -2.60 18.58 -5.85
N ASP A 61 -3.79 18.80 -5.31
CA ASP A 61 -3.99 19.20 -3.92
C ASP A 61 -3.51 18.14 -2.95
N GLY A 62 -3.78 16.87 -3.24
CA GLY A 62 -3.25 15.74 -2.50
C GLY A 62 -1.72 15.74 -2.42
N ALA A 63 -1.03 15.95 -3.55
CA ALA A 63 0.43 15.98 -3.59
C ALA A 63 1.00 17.11 -2.71
N ARG A 64 0.46 18.33 -2.81
CA ARG A 64 0.87 19.46 -1.96
C ARG A 64 0.63 19.20 -0.48
N ARG A 65 -0.50 18.57 -0.12
CA ARG A 65 -0.78 18.17 1.26
C ARG A 65 0.22 17.12 1.74
N MET A 66 0.51 16.12 0.92
CA MET A 66 1.44 15.05 1.24
C MET A 66 2.88 15.53 1.38
N ASP A 67 3.31 16.50 0.57
CA ASP A 67 4.59 17.19 0.76
C ASP A 67 4.69 17.73 2.19
N ARG A 68 3.66 18.47 2.62
CA ARG A 68 3.67 19.11 3.93
C ARG A 68 3.47 18.12 5.09
N ILE A 69 2.60 17.14 4.94
CA ILE A 69 2.38 16.07 5.94
C ILE A 69 3.68 15.28 6.15
N ALA A 70 4.32 14.83 5.06
CA ALA A 70 5.57 14.10 5.12
C ALA A 70 6.68 14.95 5.77
N GLU A 71 6.78 16.24 5.41
CA GLU A 71 7.77 17.15 5.98
C GLU A 71 7.60 17.30 7.50
N VAL A 72 6.39 17.58 7.99
CA VAL A 72 6.12 17.78 9.42
C VAL A 72 6.42 16.50 10.21
N LEU A 73 5.97 15.34 9.74
CA LEU A 73 6.19 14.06 10.44
C LEU A 73 7.66 13.65 10.42
N THR A 74 8.33 13.80 9.27
CA THR A 74 9.76 13.46 9.12
C THR A 74 10.64 14.32 10.02
N ARG A 75 10.40 15.64 10.06
CA ARG A 75 11.21 16.56 10.88
C ARG A 75 11.16 16.20 12.37
N ASN A 76 10.07 15.61 12.82
CA ASN A 76 9.85 15.19 14.20
C ASN A 76 10.25 13.73 14.48
N GLY A 77 10.80 13.01 13.49
CA GLY A 77 11.09 11.58 13.61
C GLY A 77 9.85 10.72 13.82
N ASP A 78 8.66 11.25 13.51
CA ASP A 78 7.39 10.58 13.73
C ASP A 78 7.18 9.47 12.70
N ARG A 79 7.08 8.22 13.15
CA ARG A 79 6.94 7.05 12.27
C ARG A 79 5.61 6.98 11.55
N ARG A 80 4.61 7.79 11.92
CA ARG A 80 3.40 7.98 11.09
C ARG A 80 3.73 8.60 9.74
N GLY A 81 4.89 9.25 9.61
CA GLY A 81 5.38 9.81 8.36
C GLY A 81 5.95 8.78 7.38
N ILE A 82 6.17 7.52 7.79
CA ILE A 82 6.65 6.46 6.90
C ILE A 82 5.73 6.30 5.68
N PHE A 83 4.43 6.11 5.91
CA PHE A 83 3.49 6.03 4.80
C PHE A 83 3.31 7.37 4.08
N ALA A 84 3.45 8.50 4.80
CA ALA A 84 3.33 9.81 4.17
C ALA A 84 4.42 10.07 3.13
N VAL A 85 5.67 9.72 3.45
CA VAL A 85 6.80 9.77 2.53
C VAL A 85 6.56 8.84 1.34
N PHE A 86 6.14 7.60 1.59
CA PHE A 86 5.81 6.65 0.53
C PHE A 86 4.78 7.24 -0.45
N TYR A 87 3.65 7.72 0.06
CA TYR A 87 2.52 8.13 -0.77
C TYR A 87 2.75 9.46 -1.48
N ARG A 88 3.53 10.38 -0.87
CA ARG A 88 3.97 11.62 -1.52
C ARG A 88 4.68 11.30 -2.85
N SER A 89 5.63 10.37 -2.83
CA SER A 89 6.39 9.99 -4.02
C SER A 89 5.51 9.32 -5.08
N ILE A 90 4.54 8.49 -4.66
CA ILE A 90 3.52 7.94 -5.57
C ILE A 90 2.71 9.05 -6.25
N LEU A 91 2.29 10.10 -5.52
CA LEU A 91 1.51 11.20 -6.09
C LEU A 91 2.33 12.06 -7.06
N HIS A 92 3.62 12.27 -6.79
CA HIS A 92 4.51 12.99 -7.72
C HIS A 92 4.65 12.29 -9.07
N ASP A 93 4.65 10.95 -9.09
CA ASP A 93 4.74 10.17 -10.33
C ASP A 93 3.36 9.95 -10.97
N ALA A 94 2.30 9.80 -10.17
CA ALA A 94 0.95 9.56 -10.66
C ALA A 94 0.32 10.80 -11.31
N ASN A 95 0.56 12.00 -10.79
CA ASN A 95 -0.07 13.23 -11.32
C ASN A 95 0.30 13.48 -12.80
N PRO A 96 1.58 13.50 -13.22
CA PRO A 96 1.95 13.69 -14.62
C PRO A 96 1.37 12.61 -15.55
N LEU A 97 1.31 11.36 -15.07
CA LEU A 97 0.70 10.26 -15.80
C LEU A 97 -0.80 10.49 -16.03
N LEU A 98 -1.53 10.85 -14.97
CA LEU A 98 -2.96 11.12 -15.03
C LEU A 98 -3.29 12.38 -15.84
N ASP A 99 -2.41 13.38 -15.81
CA ASP A 99 -2.54 14.59 -16.63
C ASP A 99 -2.37 14.29 -18.12
N ALA A 100 -1.40 13.43 -18.48
CA ALA A 100 -1.20 12.99 -19.86
C ALA A 100 -2.44 12.29 -20.44
N GLY A 101 -3.24 11.65 -19.59
CA GLY A 101 -4.57 11.15 -19.95
C GLY A 101 -4.57 10.05 -21.01
N ASN A 102 -3.45 9.34 -21.19
CA ASN A 102 -3.29 8.26 -22.15
C ASN A 102 -3.92 6.95 -21.64
N PHE A 103 -5.21 7.02 -21.30
CA PHE A 103 -6.03 5.94 -20.76
C PHE A 103 -7.27 5.76 -21.62
N ASP A 104 -7.81 4.54 -21.65
CA ASP A 104 -9.09 4.27 -22.32
C ASP A 104 -10.25 5.02 -21.62
N ASP A 105 -10.18 5.15 -20.28
CA ASP A 105 -11.07 5.96 -19.44
C ASP A 105 -10.26 6.88 -18.47
N PRO A 106 -9.82 8.07 -18.94
CA PRO A 106 -9.07 9.02 -18.13
C PRO A 106 -9.87 9.64 -16.98
N GLN A 107 -11.20 9.56 -17.01
CA GLN A 107 -12.04 10.06 -15.92
C GLN A 107 -12.07 9.05 -14.77
N TRP A 108 -12.28 7.77 -15.09
CA TRP A 108 -12.18 6.69 -14.13
C TRP A 108 -10.79 6.63 -13.49
N ALA A 109 -9.71 6.72 -14.27
CA ALA A 109 -8.33 6.66 -13.77
C ALA A 109 -8.06 7.74 -12.69
N ARG A 110 -8.57 8.96 -12.91
CA ARG A 110 -8.47 10.06 -11.93
C ARG A 110 -9.37 9.82 -10.72
N ALA A 111 -10.60 9.37 -10.93
CA ALA A 111 -11.56 9.13 -9.86
C ALA A 111 -11.07 8.04 -8.89
N VAL A 112 -10.63 6.89 -9.41
CA VAL A 112 -10.13 5.78 -8.56
C VAL A 112 -8.87 6.17 -7.82
N SER A 113 -7.96 6.91 -8.46
CA SER A 113 -6.73 7.37 -7.82
C SER A 113 -7.02 8.38 -6.70
N LEU A 114 -7.99 9.29 -6.91
CA LEU A 114 -8.43 10.25 -5.90
C LEU A 114 -9.10 9.55 -4.71
N GLU A 115 -10.04 8.63 -4.97
CA GLU A 115 -10.72 7.91 -3.88
C GLU A 115 -9.72 7.05 -3.10
N PHE A 116 -8.78 6.40 -3.79
CA PHE A 116 -7.75 5.61 -3.15
C PHE A 116 -6.88 6.44 -2.21
N PHE A 117 -6.45 7.63 -2.64
CA PHE A 117 -5.76 8.57 -1.75
C PHE A 117 -6.65 9.08 -0.61
N ARG A 118 -7.94 9.31 -0.87
CA ARG A 118 -8.90 9.77 0.12
C ARG A 118 -9.02 8.81 1.31
N GLU A 119 -8.96 7.50 1.07
CA GLU A 119 -8.99 6.48 2.13
C GLU A 119 -7.86 6.68 3.15
N TYR A 120 -6.64 6.98 2.71
CA TYR A 120 -5.54 7.30 3.62
C TYR A 120 -5.83 8.57 4.43
N LEU A 121 -6.31 9.63 3.79
CA LEU A 121 -6.62 10.90 4.48
C LEU A 121 -7.73 10.74 5.53
N VAL A 122 -8.78 9.96 5.23
CA VAL A 122 -9.85 9.62 6.18
C VAL A 122 -9.25 9.00 7.45
N ASN A 123 -8.37 8.02 7.30
CA ASN A 123 -7.78 7.31 8.44
C ASN A 123 -6.78 8.18 9.21
N LEU A 124 -5.96 8.98 8.52
CA LEU A 124 -5.05 9.92 9.17
C LEU A 124 -5.80 10.99 9.95
N HIS A 125 -6.83 11.59 9.35
CA HIS A 125 -7.66 12.59 10.00
C HIS A 125 -8.40 12.01 11.20
N GLY A 126 -8.97 10.82 11.05
CA GLY A 126 -9.61 10.08 12.13
C GLY A 126 -8.64 9.87 13.31
N HIS A 127 -7.43 9.40 13.04
CA HIS A 127 -6.42 9.19 14.08
C HIS A 127 -6.03 10.49 14.79
N LEU A 128 -5.81 11.58 14.05
CA LEU A 128 -5.39 12.87 14.60
C LEU A 128 -6.50 13.57 15.43
N THR A 129 -7.76 13.30 15.11
CA THR A 129 -8.92 13.93 15.77
C THR A 129 -9.59 13.04 16.82
N GLY A 130 -9.13 11.80 17.00
CA GLY A 130 -9.80 10.80 17.84
C GLY A 130 -11.12 10.29 17.25
N GLY A 131 -11.29 10.43 15.93
CA GLY A 131 -12.42 9.91 15.16
C GLY A 131 -12.27 8.44 14.80
N ALA A 132 -13.07 7.99 13.83
CA ALA A 132 -13.04 6.61 13.35
C ALA A 132 -11.79 6.34 12.51
N VAL A 133 -11.17 5.18 12.76
CA VAL A 133 -10.04 4.64 12.00
C VAL A 133 -10.36 3.19 11.68
N THR A 134 -10.08 2.76 10.46
CA THR A 134 -10.27 1.36 10.07
C THR A 134 -9.30 0.45 10.84
N PRO A 135 -9.61 -0.85 11.02
CA PRO A 135 -8.75 -1.75 11.78
C PRO A 135 -7.32 -1.87 11.24
N GLY A 136 -7.15 -1.81 9.91
CA GLY A 136 -5.84 -1.87 9.27
C GLY A 136 -4.96 -0.68 9.65
N TRP A 137 -5.51 0.52 9.48
CA TRP A 137 -4.81 1.75 9.83
C TRP A 137 -4.61 1.93 11.33
N GLN A 138 -5.55 1.48 12.17
CA GLN A 138 -5.35 1.50 13.62
C GLN A 138 -4.12 0.68 14.02
N ARG A 139 -3.97 -0.53 13.46
CA ARG A 139 -2.78 -1.36 13.71
C ARG A 139 -1.50 -0.65 13.26
N TYR A 140 -1.51 -0.02 12.09
CA TYR A 140 -0.38 0.79 11.64
C TYR A 140 -0.01 1.90 12.63
N TYR A 141 -1.00 2.68 13.11
CA TYR A 141 -0.73 3.76 14.06
C TYR A 141 -0.22 3.26 15.41
N ASP A 142 -0.74 2.12 15.89
CA ASP A 142 -0.25 1.46 17.10
C ASP A 142 1.22 1.02 16.93
N MET A 143 1.58 0.42 15.78
CA MET A 143 2.96 0.05 15.48
C MET A 143 3.87 1.27 15.32
N ALA A 144 3.38 2.35 14.69
CA ALA A 144 4.12 3.61 14.56
C ALA A 144 4.40 4.26 15.94
N ALA A 145 3.59 3.97 16.96
CA ALA A 145 3.82 4.39 18.34
C ALA A 145 4.73 3.44 19.15
N ASP A 146 4.84 2.16 18.78
CA ASP A 146 5.62 1.15 19.51
C ASP A 146 7.11 1.10 19.08
N PRO A 147 8.07 1.60 19.88
CA PRO A 147 9.48 1.66 19.50
C PRO A 147 10.14 0.29 19.34
N SER A 148 9.49 -0.80 19.78
CA SER A 148 9.99 -2.16 19.60
C SER A 148 9.81 -2.68 18.16
N ARG A 149 8.96 -2.03 17.37
CA ARG A 149 8.70 -2.40 15.96
C ARG A 149 9.72 -1.77 15.03
N SER A 150 10.22 -2.57 14.10
CA SER A 150 11.08 -2.11 13.02
C SER A 150 10.35 -1.10 12.11
N PRO A 151 11.03 -0.08 11.58
CA PRO A 151 10.41 0.85 10.63
C PRO A 151 9.91 0.17 9.35
N GLY A 152 10.55 -0.92 8.89
CA GLY A 152 10.06 -1.69 7.74
C GLY A 152 8.78 -2.48 8.05
N ARG A 153 8.59 -3.00 9.27
CA ARG A 153 7.31 -3.58 9.69
C ARG A 153 6.19 -2.56 9.79
N VAL A 154 6.49 -1.36 10.29
CA VAL A 154 5.54 -0.23 10.32
C VAL A 154 5.10 0.12 8.91
N ALA A 155 6.05 0.23 7.97
CA ALA A 155 5.74 0.46 6.55
C ALA A 155 4.89 -0.67 5.94
N ALA A 156 5.28 -1.93 6.17
CA ALA A 156 4.55 -3.10 5.65
C ALA A 156 3.09 -3.10 6.10
N SER A 157 2.81 -2.74 7.36
CA SER A 157 1.43 -2.66 7.87
C SER A 157 0.59 -1.63 7.14
N ALA A 158 1.14 -0.43 6.89
CA ALA A 158 0.43 0.60 6.14
C ALA A 158 0.18 0.17 4.70
N LEU A 159 1.18 -0.41 4.04
CA LEU A 159 1.08 -0.85 2.65
C LEU A 159 0.04 -1.96 2.49
N ASP A 160 -0.03 -2.90 3.43
CA ASP A 160 -1.00 -3.99 3.37
C ASP A 160 -2.44 -3.50 3.63
N ALA A 161 -2.63 -2.64 4.64
CA ALA A 161 -3.92 -1.98 4.86
C ALA A 161 -4.37 -1.23 3.60
N HIS A 162 -3.46 -0.47 2.99
CA HIS A 162 -3.77 0.32 1.82
C HIS A 162 -4.06 -0.55 0.59
N LEU A 163 -3.23 -1.55 0.30
CA LEU A 163 -3.39 -2.35 -0.93
C LEU A 163 -4.53 -3.37 -0.82
N MET A 164 -4.72 -4.00 0.33
CA MET A 164 -5.69 -5.09 0.52
C MET A 164 -7.06 -4.64 1.02
N VAL A 165 -7.16 -3.46 1.65
CA VAL A 165 -8.43 -2.96 2.21
C VAL A 165 -8.88 -1.69 1.50
N ASP A 166 -8.05 -0.63 1.48
CA ASP A 166 -8.44 0.65 0.88
C ASP A 166 -8.61 0.53 -0.64
N PHE A 167 -7.70 -0.18 -1.34
CA PHE A 167 -7.73 -0.20 -2.79
C PHE A 167 -8.99 -0.89 -3.35
N PRO A 168 -9.41 -2.08 -2.87
CA PRO A 168 -10.70 -2.66 -3.26
C PRO A 168 -11.89 -1.77 -2.94
N ALA A 169 -11.88 -1.09 -1.79
CA ALA A 169 -12.95 -0.17 -1.41
C ALA A 169 -13.04 1.02 -2.38
N ALA A 170 -11.92 1.64 -2.71
CA ALA A 170 -11.85 2.73 -3.69
C ALA A 170 -12.30 2.28 -5.09
N LEU A 171 -11.89 1.09 -5.53
CA LEU A 171 -12.34 0.49 -6.79
C LEU A 171 -13.86 0.31 -6.82
N ALA A 172 -14.45 -0.20 -5.73
CA ALA A 172 -15.89 -0.39 -5.61
C ALA A 172 -16.65 0.94 -5.56
N ALA A 173 -16.17 1.90 -4.77
CA ALA A 173 -16.78 3.22 -4.59
C ALA A 173 -16.81 4.03 -5.89
N THR A 174 -15.82 3.83 -6.76
CA THR A 174 -15.72 4.50 -8.07
C THR A 174 -16.42 3.76 -9.21
N GLY A 175 -17.11 2.67 -8.90
CA GLY A 175 -17.88 1.91 -9.90
C GLY A 175 -17.00 1.24 -10.95
N THR A 176 -15.79 0.82 -10.55
CA THR A 176 -14.82 0.16 -11.45
C THR A 176 -15.45 -1.02 -12.15
N ARG A 177 -15.24 -1.13 -13.47
CA ARG A 177 -15.77 -2.22 -14.29
C ARG A 177 -14.65 -3.03 -14.91
N VAL A 178 -15.00 -4.19 -15.47
CA VAL A 178 -14.04 -5.07 -16.15
C VAL A 178 -13.37 -4.33 -17.32
N GLU A 179 -14.06 -3.41 -17.97
CA GLU A 179 -13.51 -2.58 -19.06
C GLU A 179 -12.35 -1.69 -18.59
N ASN A 180 -12.30 -1.30 -17.31
CA ASN A 180 -11.21 -0.49 -16.76
C ASN A 180 -9.94 -1.30 -16.45
N THR A 181 -9.96 -2.63 -16.60
CA THR A 181 -8.83 -3.52 -16.24
C THR A 181 -7.52 -3.12 -16.93
N ARG A 182 -7.58 -2.67 -18.19
CA ARG A 182 -6.38 -2.26 -18.91
C ARG A 182 -5.74 -1.02 -18.28
N ASP A 183 -6.53 0.03 -18.06
CA ASP A 183 -6.04 1.26 -17.43
C ASP A 183 -5.57 1.01 -15.99
N PHE A 184 -6.28 0.15 -15.26
CA PHE A 184 -5.90 -0.30 -13.93
C PHE A 184 -4.47 -0.85 -13.88
N PHE A 185 -4.12 -1.72 -14.83
CA PHE A 185 -2.77 -2.28 -14.92
C PHE A 185 -1.76 -1.28 -15.46
N ALA A 186 -2.15 -0.42 -16.41
CA ALA A 186 -1.29 0.63 -16.94
C ALA A 186 -0.82 1.63 -15.86
N ILE A 187 -1.71 2.02 -14.94
CA ILE A 187 -1.34 2.85 -13.77
C ILE A 187 -0.32 2.12 -12.89
N GLY A 188 -0.47 0.81 -12.71
CA GLY A 188 0.50 0.01 -11.94
C GLY A 188 1.86 -0.03 -12.61
N ASP A 189 1.89 -0.31 -13.92
CA ASP A 189 3.12 -0.41 -14.70
C ASP A 189 3.95 0.87 -14.63
N SER A 190 3.31 2.04 -14.65
CA SER A 190 4.01 3.32 -14.52
C SER A 190 4.62 3.56 -13.14
N LEU A 191 4.05 2.99 -12.08
CA LEU A 191 4.47 3.23 -10.69
C LEU A 191 5.50 2.20 -10.19
N ILE A 192 5.80 1.16 -10.97
CA ILE A 192 6.77 0.13 -10.55
C ILE A 192 8.19 0.71 -10.39
N ASN A 193 8.54 1.72 -11.19
CA ASN A 193 9.85 2.36 -11.09
C ASN A 193 9.93 3.34 -9.90
N THR A 194 8.78 3.77 -9.38
CA THR A 194 8.69 4.65 -8.20
C THR A 194 9.16 3.90 -6.94
N THR A 195 8.89 2.59 -6.84
CA THR A 195 9.15 1.83 -5.60
C THR A 195 10.62 1.73 -5.21
N GLY A 196 11.53 1.78 -6.19
CA GLY A 196 12.98 1.75 -5.95
C GLY A 196 13.45 2.97 -5.15
N HIS A 197 13.16 4.18 -5.65
CA HIS A 197 13.60 5.40 -4.98
C HIS A 197 12.89 5.62 -3.63
N ILE A 198 11.64 5.19 -3.50
CA ILE A 198 10.91 5.26 -2.22
C ILE A 198 11.61 4.42 -1.15
N THR A 199 12.10 3.23 -1.52
CA THR A 199 12.81 2.36 -0.57
C THR A 199 14.08 3.04 -0.04
N ASP A 200 14.85 3.67 -0.93
CA ASP A 200 16.06 4.40 -0.56
C ASP A 200 15.74 5.59 0.36
N GLU A 201 14.68 6.35 0.04
CA GLU A 201 14.25 7.49 0.84
C GLU A 201 13.76 7.08 2.24
N LEU A 202 12.94 6.04 2.34
CA LEU A 202 12.46 5.54 3.63
C LEU A 202 13.60 4.93 4.47
N HIS A 203 14.58 4.31 3.83
CA HIS A 203 15.79 3.86 4.51
C HIS A 203 16.59 5.05 5.05
N ALA A 204 16.78 6.09 4.25
CA ALA A 204 17.54 7.28 4.65
C ALA A 204 16.87 8.05 5.79
N ILE A 205 15.54 8.18 5.77
CA ILE A 205 14.80 8.96 6.77
C ILE A 205 14.55 8.16 8.05
N TYR A 206 14.06 6.92 7.91
CA TYR A 206 13.55 6.13 9.04
C TYR A 206 14.37 4.88 9.33
N GLY A 207 15.38 4.53 8.52
CA GLY A 207 16.08 3.26 8.64
C GLY A 207 15.21 2.06 8.20
N ALA A 208 14.10 2.29 7.50
CA ALA A 208 13.21 1.23 7.06
C ALA A 208 13.91 0.31 6.05
N LYS A 209 13.83 -1.00 6.29
CA LYS A 209 14.26 -2.00 5.33
C LYS A 209 13.01 -2.54 4.65
N LEU A 210 12.86 -2.28 3.36
CA LEU A 210 11.73 -2.81 2.59
C LEU A 210 12.15 -3.90 1.61
N ALA A 211 13.44 -4.22 1.53
CA ALA A 211 13.93 -5.27 0.66
C ALA A 211 13.28 -6.64 0.97
N GLY A 212 12.91 -6.94 2.22
CA GLY A 212 12.15 -8.14 2.57
C GLY A 212 10.66 -8.08 2.20
N PHE A 213 10.03 -6.91 2.34
CA PHE A 213 8.64 -6.67 1.94
C PHE A 213 8.50 -6.72 0.41
N PHE A 214 9.30 -5.92 -0.29
CA PHE A 214 9.45 -6.02 -1.73
C PHE A 214 10.04 -7.37 -2.11
N GLY A 215 10.79 -8.03 -1.23
CA GLY A 215 11.23 -9.40 -1.42
C GLY A 215 10.08 -10.39 -1.53
N LEU A 216 9.12 -10.31 -0.61
CA LEU A 216 7.98 -11.20 -0.54
C LEU A 216 6.92 -10.90 -1.61
N TYR A 217 6.63 -9.62 -1.83
CA TYR A 217 5.66 -9.17 -2.83
C TYR A 217 6.26 -8.93 -4.21
N PHE A 218 7.59 -8.90 -4.34
CA PHE A 218 8.29 -8.50 -5.56
C PHE A 218 9.65 -9.23 -5.77
N VAL A 219 10.00 -10.34 -5.10
CA VAL A 219 11.24 -11.11 -5.42
C VAL A 219 11.10 -12.63 -5.29
N GLY A 220 11.68 -13.30 -6.28
CA GLY A 220 12.52 -14.46 -6.03
C GLY A 220 13.47 -14.70 -7.20
N PRO A 221 14.81 -14.51 -7.08
CA PRO A 221 15.79 -14.97 -8.08
C PRO A 221 15.69 -16.47 -8.40
N VAL A 222 15.02 -17.26 -7.54
CA VAL A 222 14.64 -18.65 -7.79
C VAL A 222 13.60 -18.78 -8.92
N ALA A 223 12.72 -17.79 -9.09
CA ALA A 223 11.79 -17.70 -10.22
C ALA A 223 12.40 -16.95 -11.41
N ASP A 224 13.32 -15.99 -11.21
CA ASP A 224 14.03 -15.32 -12.32
C ASP A 224 14.91 -16.28 -13.14
N ILE A 225 15.41 -17.37 -12.52
CA ILE A 225 16.08 -18.48 -13.24
C ILE A 225 15.11 -19.20 -14.22
N ALA A 226 13.80 -19.18 -13.96
CA ALA A 226 12.79 -19.86 -14.77
C ALA A 226 11.99 -18.91 -15.70
N LEU A 227 11.84 -17.63 -15.33
CA LEU A 227 10.97 -16.65 -16.00
C LEU A 227 11.72 -15.46 -16.62
N GLY A 228 13.04 -15.35 -16.40
CA GLY A 228 13.87 -14.22 -16.84
C GLY A 228 13.92 -13.08 -15.82
N GLU A 229 15.04 -12.33 -15.78
CA GLU A 229 15.26 -11.20 -14.86
C GLU A 229 14.11 -10.17 -14.93
N GLY A 230 13.62 -9.75 -13.76
CA GLY A 230 12.63 -8.66 -13.63
C GLY A 230 11.16 -9.05 -13.86
N ASN A 231 10.88 -10.22 -14.41
CA ASN A 231 9.51 -10.67 -14.67
C ASN A 231 8.76 -11.09 -13.39
N THR A 232 9.47 -11.62 -12.39
CA THR A 232 8.83 -12.11 -11.16
C THR A 232 8.30 -10.98 -10.28
N SER A 233 9.09 -9.90 -10.13
CA SER A 233 8.70 -8.70 -9.37
C SER A 233 7.46 -8.03 -9.93
N TYR A 234 7.41 -7.92 -11.26
CA TYR A 234 6.26 -7.42 -11.99
C TYR A 234 5.02 -8.29 -11.79
N LEU A 235 5.15 -9.61 -11.97
CA LEU A 235 4.02 -10.55 -11.81
C LEU A 235 3.44 -10.51 -10.39
N MET A 236 4.29 -10.44 -9.37
CA MET A 236 3.84 -10.43 -7.98
C MET A 236 3.20 -9.08 -7.61
N PHE A 237 3.76 -7.95 -8.03
CA PHE A 237 3.09 -6.65 -7.90
C PHE A 237 1.70 -6.65 -8.52
N GLN A 238 1.60 -7.17 -9.75
CA GLN A 238 0.34 -7.23 -10.46
C GLN A 238 -0.62 -8.28 -9.90
N SER A 239 -0.12 -9.30 -9.19
CA SER A 239 -0.97 -10.25 -8.45
C SER A 239 -1.71 -9.60 -7.28
N VAL A 240 -1.02 -8.75 -6.53
CA VAL A 240 -1.60 -7.97 -5.42
C VAL A 240 -2.67 -7.04 -5.98
N ARG A 241 -2.34 -6.28 -7.02
CA ARG A 241 -3.28 -5.39 -7.71
C ARG A 241 -4.46 -6.15 -8.32
N GLY A 242 -4.23 -7.28 -8.97
CA GLY A 242 -5.28 -8.13 -9.55
C GLY A 242 -6.22 -8.71 -8.49
N THR A 243 -5.69 -9.03 -7.32
CA THR A 243 -6.49 -9.44 -6.15
C THR A 243 -7.36 -8.27 -5.70
N SER A 244 -6.80 -7.07 -5.59
CA SER A 244 -7.58 -5.88 -5.21
C SER A 244 -8.67 -5.55 -6.24
N LEU A 245 -8.37 -5.66 -7.53
CA LEU A 245 -9.35 -5.50 -8.62
C LEU A 245 -10.50 -6.49 -8.49
N THR A 246 -10.18 -7.78 -8.28
CA THR A 246 -11.19 -8.83 -8.13
C THR A 246 -12.09 -8.57 -6.93
N SER A 247 -11.50 -8.20 -5.79
CA SER A 247 -12.24 -7.83 -4.58
C SER A 247 -13.12 -6.59 -4.80
N GLY A 248 -12.59 -5.54 -5.44
CA GLY A 248 -13.35 -4.33 -5.74
C GLY A 248 -14.54 -4.56 -6.69
N LEU A 249 -14.40 -5.44 -7.68
CA LEU A 249 -15.51 -5.89 -8.53
C LEU A 249 -16.54 -6.69 -7.74
N ALA A 250 -16.10 -7.58 -6.85
CA ALA A 250 -16.99 -8.41 -6.03
C ALA A 250 -17.74 -7.62 -4.94
N LEU A 251 -17.14 -6.56 -4.39
CA LEU A 251 -17.76 -5.65 -3.43
C LEU A 251 -18.96 -4.90 -4.01
N GLN A 252 -18.95 -4.63 -5.32
CA GLN A 252 -20.05 -3.94 -6.00
C GLN A 252 -21.30 -4.81 -6.19
N VAL A 253 -21.18 -6.14 -6.03
CA VAL A 253 -22.29 -7.08 -6.22
C VAL A 253 -22.82 -7.52 -4.86
N PRO A 254 -24.08 -7.19 -4.49
CA PRO A 254 -24.60 -7.49 -3.15
C PRO A 254 -24.53 -8.97 -2.73
N ALA A 255 -24.64 -9.88 -3.70
CA ALA A 255 -24.56 -11.32 -3.45
C ALA A 255 -23.16 -11.82 -3.08
N THR A 256 -22.10 -11.08 -3.42
CA THR A 256 -20.70 -11.45 -3.16
C THR A 256 -19.98 -10.49 -2.21
N ALA A 257 -20.54 -9.31 -1.93
CA ALA A 257 -19.89 -8.27 -1.15
C ALA A 257 -19.39 -8.74 0.22
N GLY A 258 -20.24 -9.42 1.00
CA GLY A 258 -19.83 -9.93 2.32
C GLY A 258 -18.73 -11.01 2.26
N ALA A 259 -18.76 -11.88 1.24
CA ALA A 259 -17.71 -12.88 1.05
C ALA A 259 -16.38 -12.24 0.59
N ALA A 260 -16.47 -11.20 -0.26
CA ALA A 260 -15.31 -10.43 -0.70
C ALA A 260 -14.65 -9.69 0.47
N GLU A 261 -15.44 -9.06 1.35
CA GLU A 261 -14.93 -8.39 2.54
C GLU A 261 -14.20 -9.37 3.48
N VAL A 262 -14.80 -10.53 3.76
CA VAL A 262 -14.14 -11.59 4.56
C VAL A 262 -12.83 -12.05 3.92
N ALA A 263 -12.82 -12.24 2.60
CA ALA A 263 -11.61 -12.65 1.88
C ALA A 263 -10.51 -11.58 1.94
N MET A 264 -10.85 -10.30 1.74
CA MET A 264 -9.93 -9.17 1.85
C MET A 264 -9.26 -9.13 3.22
N TYR A 265 -10.05 -9.15 4.31
CA TYR A 265 -9.52 -9.14 5.66
C TYR A 265 -8.76 -10.44 6.00
N GLY A 266 -9.14 -11.58 5.41
CA GLY A 266 -8.38 -12.82 5.53
C GLY A 266 -6.98 -12.72 4.92
N LEU A 267 -6.87 -12.11 3.73
CA LEU A 267 -5.60 -11.87 3.05
C LEU A 267 -4.73 -10.87 3.82
N TYR A 268 -5.30 -9.73 4.22
CA TYR A 268 -4.65 -8.74 5.08
C TYR A 268 -4.06 -9.39 6.35
N ASN A 269 -4.85 -10.13 7.13
CA ASN A 269 -4.34 -10.75 8.36
C ASN A 269 -3.29 -11.85 8.10
N THR A 270 -3.38 -12.54 6.95
CA THR A 270 -2.37 -13.51 6.53
C THR A 270 -1.05 -12.80 6.23
N ALA A 271 -1.08 -11.70 5.47
CA ALA A 271 0.09 -10.91 5.15
C ALA A 271 0.76 -10.33 6.41
N GLU A 272 -0.02 -9.78 7.34
CA GLU A 272 0.47 -9.29 8.63
C GLU A 272 1.25 -10.36 9.42
N THR A 273 0.77 -11.62 9.40
CA THR A 273 1.48 -12.75 10.03
C THR A 273 2.82 -13.02 9.35
N VAL A 274 2.88 -12.92 8.02
CA VAL A 274 4.13 -13.11 7.28
C VAL A 274 5.11 -11.97 7.58
N PHE A 275 4.65 -10.73 7.68
CA PHE A 275 5.51 -9.60 8.03
C PHE A 275 6.11 -9.71 9.42
N ASP A 276 5.36 -10.22 10.40
CA ASP A 276 5.92 -10.51 11.72
C ASP A 276 7.08 -11.52 11.64
N GLY A 277 6.96 -12.52 10.76
CA GLY A 277 8.05 -13.45 10.47
C GLY A 277 9.25 -12.80 9.78
N LEU A 278 9.02 -11.90 8.83
CA LEU A 278 10.08 -11.14 8.14
C LEU A 278 10.83 -10.21 9.10
N GLU A 279 10.10 -9.51 9.97
CA GLU A 279 10.69 -8.65 11.00
C GLU A 279 11.51 -9.47 12.00
N PHE A 280 10.98 -10.62 12.45
CA PHE A 280 11.72 -11.53 13.32
C PHE A 280 13.04 -12.02 12.66
N ALA A 281 13.02 -12.20 11.34
CA ALA A 281 14.20 -12.53 10.54
C ALA A 281 15.08 -11.30 10.19
N ASN A 282 14.74 -10.09 10.65
CA ASN A 282 15.43 -8.82 10.37
C ASN A 282 15.50 -8.49 8.87
N LEU A 283 14.48 -8.89 8.12
CA LEU A 283 14.32 -8.62 6.68
C LEU A 283 13.49 -7.36 6.40
N ILE A 284 12.71 -6.91 7.38
CA ILE A 284 12.01 -5.63 7.43
C ILE A 284 12.16 -4.97 8.80
#